data_AF-A0A382KVP1-F1
#
_entry.id   AF-A0A382KVP1-F1
#
_cell.length_a   1.000
_cell.length_b   1.000
_cell.length_c   1.000
_cell.angle_alpha   90.00
_cell.angle_beta   90.00
_cell.angle_gamma   90.00
#
_symmetry.space_group_name_H-M   'P 1'
#
loop_
_entity.id
_entity.type
_entity.pdbx_description
1 polymer ?
#
loop_
_entity_poly.entity_id
_entity_poly.type
_entity_poly.pdbx_seq_one_letter_code
_entity_poly.pdbx_strand_id
1 'polypeptide(L)'
;MKPIAQLFFVLLFISRTFAVPVEVKKDSRVVLVGNGLGARMIHYGHFETEMHQRYPLHRLIIRNMCDEGNTPGFRPHSARNNPWAFPGAEKLRTLETSRDRWGSGNVGNGHYKTSDEWLKTLKPDLVVAFFGYGESFSGVRGLTAFRAELEGFVKHTLSTKYNGRKAPTLALVSPIAFQDLSALHDTPNGVDENINLALYTSVMKEIASNHKVHFVDLFSPTLAWFESSAKPLTRDGALLTGEGYSKLSPLLADRLFGKVKPFSTPDLFRLKKSVEEKNWLWLNYYKIPNGVHVFGRRHNPYGPKNYPAELQKLAQMMSVRDQSVWAALADEPFDMAAGDAKTDVLPDMGRNRAKYLSVEDATKAIVVPEGYKIELFASE
;
A
#
# COMPACT_ATOMS: atom_id res chain seq x y z
N MET A 1 -47.08 -45.58 14.24
CA MET A 1 -46.66 -45.02 15.55
C MET A 1 -45.36 -45.72 15.94
N LYS A 2 -44.17 -45.13 16.08
CA LYS A 2 -43.63 -43.76 16.16
C LYS A 2 -42.29 -43.75 15.37
N PRO A 3 -41.87 -42.66 14.72
CA PRO A 3 -40.56 -42.61 14.08
C PRO A 3 -39.45 -42.26 15.09
N ILE A 4 -38.30 -42.88 14.87
CA ILE A 4 -37.03 -42.67 15.59
C ILE A 4 -36.44 -41.35 15.09
N ALA A 5 -36.34 -40.35 15.97
CA ALA A 5 -35.61 -39.11 15.68
C ALA A 5 -34.13 -39.31 16.02
N GLN A 6 -33.30 -39.45 14.99
CA GLN A 6 -31.84 -39.35 15.12
C GLN A 6 -31.45 -37.88 15.33
N LEU A 7 -30.97 -37.56 16.52
CA LEU A 7 -30.45 -36.25 16.87
C LEU A 7 -28.99 -36.16 16.37
N PHE A 8 -28.79 -35.56 15.19
CA PHE A 8 -27.45 -35.16 14.73
C PHE A 8 -26.98 -33.95 15.52
N PHE A 9 -26.14 -34.17 16.54
CA PHE A 9 -25.42 -33.11 17.22
C PHE A 9 -24.25 -32.67 16.34
N VAL A 10 -24.47 -31.64 15.51
CA VAL A 10 -23.36 -30.92 14.84
C VAL A 10 -22.68 -30.07 15.91
N LEU A 11 -21.59 -30.58 16.48
CA LEU A 11 -20.65 -29.77 17.25
C LEU A 11 -19.96 -28.79 16.30
N LEU A 12 -20.55 -27.59 16.18
CA LEU A 12 -19.84 -26.40 15.73
C LEU A 12 -18.73 -26.11 16.75
N PHE A 13 -17.54 -26.66 16.52
CA PHE A 13 -16.32 -26.14 17.11
C PHE A 13 -16.12 -24.73 16.56
N ILE A 14 -16.72 -23.75 17.23
CA ILE A 14 -16.30 -22.36 17.13
C ILE A 14 -14.92 -22.32 17.81
N SER A 15 -13.87 -22.67 17.06
CA SER A 15 -12.52 -22.26 17.41
C SER A 15 -12.49 -20.74 17.34
N ARG A 16 -12.82 -20.10 18.47
CA ARG A 16 -12.40 -18.74 18.78
C ARG A 16 -10.88 -18.79 18.97
N THR A 17 -10.14 -18.92 17.87
CA THR A 17 -8.79 -18.39 17.81
C THR A 17 -8.94 -16.88 17.87
N PHE A 18 -9.13 -16.33 19.07
CA PHE A 18 -8.78 -14.95 19.31
C PHE A 18 -7.26 -14.90 19.15
N ALA A 19 -6.82 -14.63 17.92
CA ALA A 19 -5.43 -14.29 17.69
C ALA A 19 -5.12 -13.12 18.64
N VAL A 20 -4.09 -13.30 19.46
CA VAL A 20 -3.69 -12.32 20.47
C VAL A 20 -3.46 -11.00 19.74
N PRO A 21 -4.14 -9.91 20.13
CA PRO A 21 -3.93 -8.61 19.51
C PRO A 21 -2.45 -8.26 19.44
N VAL A 22 -2.03 -7.68 18.31
CA VAL A 22 -0.64 -7.24 18.15
C VAL A 22 -0.38 -6.10 19.12
N GLU A 23 0.63 -6.27 19.98
CA GLU A 23 1.06 -5.21 20.90
C GLU A 23 1.74 -4.07 20.12
N VAL A 24 1.29 -2.83 20.37
CA VAL A 24 1.92 -1.62 19.83
C VAL A 24 2.68 -0.92 20.94
N LYS A 25 3.99 -0.78 20.78
CA LYS A 25 4.87 -0.11 21.75
C LYS A 25 5.09 1.35 21.38
N LYS A 26 5.53 2.16 22.34
CA LYS A 26 6.06 3.50 22.06
C LYS A 26 7.17 3.41 21.01
N ASP A 27 7.15 4.36 20.08
CA ASP A 27 8.06 4.52 18.94
C ASP A 27 8.04 3.36 17.92
N SER A 28 6.97 2.53 17.93
CA SER A 28 6.83 1.41 16.99
C SER A 28 6.80 1.88 15.54
N ARG A 29 7.53 1.14 14.69
CA ARG A 29 7.55 1.36 13.24
C ARG A 29 6.67 0.32 12.55
N VAL A 30 5.59 0.77 11.94
CA VAL A 30 4.62 -0.06 11.20
C VAL A 30 4.82 0.12 9.70
N VAL A 31 5.06 -0.97 8.99
CA VAL A 31 5.19 -0.96 7.53
C VAL A 31 4.08 -1.80 6.90
N LEU A 32 3.32 -1.20 6.00
CA LEU A 32 2.33 -1.89 5.19
C LEU A 32 3.00 -2.41 3.92
N VAL A 33 2.82 -3.67 3.57
CA VAL A 33 3.30 -4.27 2.31
C VAL A 33 2.14 -5.00 1.64
N GLY A 34 2.10 -5.04 0.31
CA GLY A 34 1.01 -5.75 -0.37
C GLY A 34 0.49 -5.08 -1.62
N ASN A 35 -0.72 -5.48 -1.97
CA ASN A 35 -1.41 -5.17 -3.22
C ASN A 35 -2.28 -3.88 -3.13
N GLY A 36 -3.22 -3.74 -4.05
CA GLY A 36 -4.06 -2.55 -4.23
C GLY A 36 -4.91 -2.16 -3.01
N LEU A 37 -5.38 -3.11 -2.19
CA LEU A 37 -6.14 -2.77 -0.98
C LEU A 37 -5.29 -1.94 -0.01
N GLY A 38 -4.05 -2.37 0.24
CA GLY A 38 -3.11 -1.60 1.05
C GLY A 38 -2.63 -0.33 0.35
N ALA A 39 -2.39 -0.40 -0.97
CA ALA A 39 -1.80 0.70 -1.75
C ALA A 39 -2.67 1.94 -1.73
N ARG A 40 -4.00 1.78 -1.79
CA ARG A 40 -4.92 2.92 -1.91
C ARG A 40 -5.26 3.59 -0.57
N MET A 41 -5.02 2.94 0.56
CA MET A 41 -5.25 3.52 1.90
C MET A 41 -4.53 4.86 2.10
N ILE A 42 -3.37 5.03 1.46
CA ILE A 42 -2.54 6.23 1.57
C ILE A 42 -3.24 7.48 1.02
N HIS A 43 -4.18 7.34 0.09
CA HIS A 43 -4.87 8.46 -0.54
C HIS A 43 -6.01 9.04 0.30
N TYR A 44 -6.41 8.36 1.38
CA TYR A 44 -7.54 8.78 2.22
C TYR A 44 -7.15 9.06 3.68
N GLY A 45 -6.01 8.56 4.15
CA GLY A 45 -5.48 8.83 5.49
C GLY A 45 -6.25 8.22 6.67
N HIS A 46 -7.36 7.51 6.44
CA HIS A 46 -8.24 7.02 7.50
C HIS A 46 -7.56 6.06 8.49
N PHE A 47 -6.85 5.05 8.00
CA PHE A 47 -6.21 4.05 8.88
C PHE A 47 -5.10 4.64 9.74
N GLU A 48 -4.27 5.51 9.18
CA GLU A 48 -3.19 6.14 9.94
C GLU A 48 -3.74 7.15 10.96
N THR A 49 -4.79 7.90 10.61
CA THR A 49 -5.52 8.74 11.56
C THR A 49 -6.07 7.91 12.72
N GLU A 50 -6.74 6.79 12.43
CA GLU A 50 -7.26 5.86 13.43
C GLU A 50 -6.15 5.34 14.36
N MET A 51 -5.00 4.95 13.79
CA MET A 51 -3.85 4.47 14.57
C MET A 51 -3.30 5.55 15.51
N HIS A 52 -3.15 6.78 15.02
CA HIS A 52 -2.68 7.91 15.83
C HIS A 52 -3.67 8.26 16.94
N GLN A 53 -4.98 8.21 16.69
CA GLN A 53 -5.99 8.41 17.74
C GLN A 53 -5.99 7.27 18.77
N ARG A 54 -5.76 6.02 18.38
CA ARG A 54 -5.67 4.89 19.35
C ARG A 54 -4.42 4.94 20.22
N TYR A 55 -3.33 5.49 19.69
CA TYR A 55 -2.02 5.49 20.35
C TYR A 55 -1.39 6.90 20.38
N PRO A 56 -2.07 7.91 20.98
CA PRO A 56 -1.68 9.31 20.85
C PRO A 56 -0.30 9.62 21.44
N LEU A 57 0.14 8.85 22.44
CA LEU A 57 1.43 9.02 23.13
C LEU A 57 2.55 8.13 22.59
N HIS A 58 2.28 7.32 21.55
CA HIS A 58 3.22 6.30 21.09
C HIS A 58 4.15 6.77 19.99
N ARG A 59 3.99 7.99 19.45
CA ARG A 59 4.84 8.54 18.38
C ARG A 59 5.09 7.53 17.25
N LEU A 60 4.01 6.89 16.78
CA LEU A 60 4.09 5.85 15.76
C LEU A 60 4.71 6.40 14.48
N ILE A 61 5.48 5.54 13.80
CA ILE A 61 5.98 5.79 12.46
C ILE A 61 5.31 4.79 11.53
N ILE A 62 4.46 5.27 10.61
CA ILE A 62 3.72 4.42 9.67
C ILE A 62 4.16 4.71 8.24
N ARG A 63 4.52 3.67 7.50
CA ARG A 63 4.95 3.75 6.09
C ARG A 63 4.25 2.71 5.24
N ASN A 64 3.75 3.13 4.08
CA ASN A 64 3.00 2.27 3.17
C ASN A 64 3.85 1.92 1.95
N MET A 65 4.31 0.68 1.88
CA MET A 65 5.07 0.13 0.75
C MET A 65 4.19 -0.65 -0.24
N CYS A 66 2.87 -0.68 -0.04
CA CYS A 66 1.96 -1.40 -0.91
C CYS A 66 1.93 -0.79 -2.32
N ASP A 67 1.73 -1.63 -3.32
CA ASP A 67 1.56 -1.21 -4.70
C ASP A 67 0.56 -2.10 -5.43
N GLU A 68 -0.17 -1.51 -6.38
CA GLU A 68 -1.13 -2.26 -7.16
C GLU A 68 -0.40 -3.36 -7.95
N GLY A 69 -0.96 -4.57 -7.95
CA GLY A 69 -0.35 -5.74 -8.63
C GLY A 69 0.76 -6.47 -7.88
N ASN A 70 1.24 -5.97 -6.73
CA ASN A 70 2.20 -6.72 -5.91
C ASN A 70 1.60 -8.02 -5.35
N THR A 71 2.38 -9.10 -5.37
CA THR A 71 2.07 -10.39 -4.72
C THR A 71 3.08 -10.66 -3.58
N PRO A 72 2.97 -11.76 -2.81
CA PRO A 72 3.94 -12.06 -1.76
C PRO A 72 5.38 -12.14 -2.27
N GLY A 73 5.59 -12.68 -3.47
CA GLY A 73 6.90 -12.93 -4.07
C GLY A 73 7.25 -12.04 -5.26
N PHE A 74 6.28 -11.55 -6.04
CA PHE A 74 6.50 -10.71 -7.22
C PHE A 74 6.11 -9.24 -6.99
N ARG A 75 7.08 -8.34 -7.13
CA ARG A 75 6.96 -6.89 -6.92
C ARG A 75 7.76 -6.16 -8.00
N PRO A 76 7.24 -6.03 -9.22
CA PRO A 76 7.98 -5.39 -10.31
C PRO A 76 8.18 -3.90 -10.05
N HIS A 77 9.29 -3.35 -10.54
CA HIS A 77 9.54 -1.92 -10.51
C HIS A 77 10.40 -1.53 -11.72
N SER A 78 10.01 -0.48 -12.44
CA SER A 78 10.64 -0.08 -13.71
C SER A 78 12.14 0.26 -13.56
N ALA A 79 12.55 0.69 -12.37
CA ALA A 79 13.93 1.02 -12.03
C ALA A 79 14.63 -0.02 -11.14
N ARG A 80 14.21 -1.30 -11.19
CA ARG A 80 14.85 -2.38 -10.42
C ARG A 80 15.02 -3.65 -11.25
N ASN A 81 16.25 -4.19 -11.23
CA ASN A 81 16.60 -5.39 -12.00
C ASN A 81 15.98 -6.67 -11.43
N ASN A 82 15.73 -6.70 -10.12
CA ASN A 82 15.18 -7.84 -9.41
C ASN A 82 13.73 -7.53 -8.96
N PRO A 83 12.70 -8.15 -9.54
CA PRO A 83 11.31 -7.94 -9.13
C PRO A 83 10.92 -8.80 -7.91
N TRP A 84 11.80 -9.68 -7.43
CA TRP A 84 11.47 -10.66 -6.41
C TRP A 84 11.57 -10.06 -5.00
N ALA A 85 10.56 -10.35 -4.18
CA ALA A 85 10.46 -9.84 -2.82
C ALA A 85 11.43 -10.53 -1.84
N PHE A 86 11.80 -11.78 -2.13
CA PHE A 86 12.70 -12.60 -1.32
C PHE A 86 13.45 -13.62 -2.19
N PRO A 87 14.63 -14.11 -1.77
CA PRO A 87 15.38 -15.14 -2.49
C PRO A 87 14.58 -16.44 -2.65
N GLY A 88 14.50 -16.99 -3.86
CA GLY A 88 13.76 -18.21 -4.17
C GLY A 88 12.36 -17.96 -4.73
N ALA A 89 11.82 -16.74 -4.63
CA ALA A 89 10.53 -16.39 -5.21
C ALA A 89 10.52 -16.51 -6.75
N GLU A 90 11.68 -16.36 -7.40
CA GLU A 90 11.85 -16.52 -8.85
C GLU A 90 11.49 -17.93 -9.36
N LYS A 91 11.50 -18.93 -8.48
CA LYS A 91 11.16 -20.32 -8.80
C LYS A 91 9.65 -20.57 -8.77
N LEU A 92 8.88 -19.64 -8.21
CA LEU A 92 7.44 -19.78 -7.96
C LEU A 92 6.59 -19.13 -9.05
N ARG A 93 7.21 -18.34 -9.95
CA ARG A 93 6.54 -17.67 -11.05
C ARG A 93 7.46 -17.59 -12.26
N THR A 94 6.97 -18.09 -13.40
CA THR A 94 7.61 -17.87 -14.69
C THR A 94 7.24 -16.48 -15.20
N LEU A 95 8.25 -15.66 -15.51
CA LEU A 95 8.03 -14.37 -16.17
C LEU A 95 8.00 -14.57 -17.68
N GLU A 96 7.08 -13.85 -18.34
CA GLU A 96 7.07 -13.77 -19.80
C GLU A 96 8.41 -13.17 -20.29
N THR A 97 9.01 -13.78 -21.29
CA THR A 97 10.32 -13.35 -21.82
C THR A 97 10.21 -12.36 -22.97
N SER A 98 8.98 -12.03 -23.37
CA SER A 98 8.71 -11.04 -24.40
C SER A 98 9.32 -9.69 -24.01
N ARG A 99 9.87 -9.02 -25.03
CA ARG A 99 10.45 -7.69 -24.91
C ARG A 99 9.79 -6.77 -25.93
N ASP A 100 9.57 -5.52 -25.52
CA ASP A 100 9.18 -4.47 -26.46
C ASP A 100 10.31 -4.18 -27.47
N ARG A 101 10.02 -3.34 -28.47
CA ARG A 101 11.01 -2.88 -29.47
C ARG A 101 12.27 -2.25 -28.85
N TRP A 102 12.18 -1.76 -27.62
CA TRP A 102 13.27 -1.12 -26.87
C TRP A 102 14.02 -2.11 -25.96
N GLY A 103 13.73 -3.42 -26.07
CA GLY A 103 14.34 -4.47 -25.26
C GLY A 103 13.85 -4.49 -23.80
N SER A 104 12.79 -3.76 -23.46
CA SER A 104 12.18 -3.74 -22.12
C SER A 104 11.27 -4.96 -21.97
N GLY A 105 11.40 -5.69 -20.87
CA GLY A 105 10.53 -6.83 -20.53
C GLY A 105 9.92 -6.68 -19.15
N ASN A 106 9.57 -7.80 -18.50
CA ASN A 106 8.96 -7.84 -17.16
C ASN A 106 9.91 -7.46 -16.00
N VAL A 107 11.18 -7.16 -16.30
CA VAL A 107 12.17 -6.69 -15.35
C VAL A 107 12.59 -5.27 -15.69
N GLY A 108 12.65 -4.42 -14.67
CA GLY A 108 13.13 -3.05 -14.81
C GLY A 108 14.64 -2.99 -14.97
N ASN A 109 15.16 -1.78 -15.21
CA ASN A 109 16.59 -1.50 -15.18
C ASN A 109 16.86 -0.27 -14.32
N GLY A 110 17.61 -0.47 -13.23
CA GLY A 110 18.00 0.60 -12.32
C GLY A 110 18.53 0.11 -10.97
N HIS A 111 18.70 1.07 -10.06
CA HIS A 111 19.26 0.90 -8.72
C HIS A 111 18.24 1.28 -7.63
N TYR A 112 16.95 1.21 -7.93
CA TYR A 112 15.92 1.35 -6.90
C TYR A 112 16.03 0.20 -5.90
N LYS A 113 15.91 0.53 -4.61
CA LYS A 113 16.03 -0.45 -3.51
C LYS A 113 15.06 -1.62 -3.71
N THR A 114 15.54 -2.83 -3.42
CA THR A 114 14.73 -4.04 -3.25
C THR A 114 13.75 -3.89 -2.09
N SER A 115 12.74 -4.76 -2.01
CA SER A 115 11.83 -4.78 -0.86
C SER A 115 12.57 -4.94 0.47
N ASP A 116 13.58 -5.81 0.52
CA ASP A 116 14.39 -6.01 1.73
C ASP A 116 15.23 -4.79 2.08
N GLU A 117 15.84 -4.10 1.11
CA GLU A 117 16.61 -2.88 1.36
C GLU A 117 15.73 -1.74 1.87
N TRP A 118 14.51 -1.62 1.37
CA TRP A 118 13.52 -0.68 1.91
C TRP A 118 13.12 -1.06 3.33
N LEU A 119 12.80 -2.32 3.60
CA LEU A 119 12.47 -2.77 4.95
C LEU A 119 13.64 -2.57 5.93
N LYS A 120 14.89 -2.82 5.51
CA LYS A 120 16.10 -2.49 6.29
C LYS A 120 16.26 -0.99 6.54
N THR A 121 15.85 -0.15 5.59
CA THR A 121 15.83 1.31 5.75
C THR A 121 14.77 1.73 6.79
N LEU A 122 13.57 1.15 6.70
CA LEU A 122 12.42 1.52 7.52
C LEU A 122 12.44 0.90 8.92
N LYS A 123 13.16 -0.21 9.10
CA LYS A 123 13.37 -0.92 10.37
C LYS A 123 12.05 -1.30 11.09
N PRO A 124 11.06 -1.92 10.41
CA PRO A 124 9.76 -2.19 11.01
C PRO A 124 9.87 -3.06 12.27
N ASP A 125 9.05 -2.74 13.26
CA ASP A 125 8.71 -3.63 14.37
C ASP A 125 7.49 -4.50 14.01
N LEU A 126 6.61 -3.97 13.16
CA LEU A 126 5.43 -4.65 12.62
C LEU A 126 5.37 -4.51 11.10
N VAL A 127 5.15 -5.63 10.41
CA VAL A 127 4.78 -5.67 9.00
C VAL A 127 3.32 -6.13 8.88
N VAL A 128 2.49 -5.33 8.22
CA VAL A 128 1.09 -5.68 7.90
C VAL A 128 1.00 -5.93 6.40
N ALA A 129 0.62 -7.16 6.03
CA ALA A 129 0.77 -7.69 4.68
C ALA A 129 -0.60 -7.97 4.02
N PHE A 130 -0.90 -7.30 2.90
CA PHE A 130 -2.16 -7.39 2.16
C PHE A 130 -1.97 -8.19 0.86
N PHE A 131 -2.52 -9.40 0.79
CA PHE A 131 -2.36 -10.30 -0.37
C PHE A 131 -3.64 -11.05 -0.68
N GLY A 132 -3.66 -11.77 -1.81
CA GLY A 132 -4.71 -12.73 -2.18
C GLY A 132 -5.76 -12.20 -3.16
N TYR A 133 -5.88 -10.88 -3.37
CA TYR A 133 -6.88 -10.32 -4.30
C TYR A 133 -6.47 -10.48 -5.76
N GLY A 134 -5.29 -9.99 -6.16
CA GLY A 134 -4.84 -10.12 -7.55
C GLY A 134 -4.50 -11.56 -7.91
N GLU A 135 -4.05 -12.33 -6.92
CA GLU A 135 -3.71 -13.73 -7.03
C GLU A 135 -4.97 -14.59 -7.26
N SER A 136 -6.14 -14.21 -6.70
CA SER A 136 -7.39 -14.96 -6.86
C SER A 136 -7.89 -15.01 -8.31
N PHE A 137 -7.43 -14.11 -9.18
CA PHE A 137 -7.77 -14.12 -10.61
C PHE A 137 -7.30 -15.39 -11.33
N SER A 138 -6.33 -16.12 -10.77
CA SER A 138 -5.90 -17.42 -11.29
C SER A 138 -6.88 -18.56 -10.91
N GLY A 139 -7.91 -18.26 -10.12
CA GLY A 139 -8.89 -19.22 -9.61
C GLY A 139 -8.24 -20.37 -8.86
N VAL A 140 -8.90 -21.53 -8.87
CA VAL A 140 -8.43 -22.77 -8.23
C VAL A 140 -7.03 -23.18 -8.71
N ARG A 141 -6.69 -22.93 -9.98
CA ARG A 141 -5.41 -23.31 -10.58
C ARG A 141 -4.21 -22.59 -9.94
N GLY A 142 -4.42 -21.40 -9.38
CA GLY A 142 -3.35 -20.61 -8.75
C GLY A 142 -3.08 -20.96 -7.28
N LEU A 143 -3.91 -21.77 -6.62
CA LEU A 143 -3.83 -22.00 -5.17
C LEU A 143 -2.50 -22.61 -4.73
N THR A 144 -1.96 -23.58 -5.50
CA THR A 144 -0.66 -24.22 -5.17
C THR A 144 0.48 -23.21 -5.23
N ALA A 145 0.53 -22.39 -6.28
CA ALA A 145 1.56 -21.37 -6.44
C ALA A 145 1.44 -20.28 -5.36
N PHE A 146 0.22 -19.80 -5.11
CA PHE A 146 -0.04 -18.79 -4.08
C PHE A 146 0.34 -19.28 -2.67
N ARG A 147 0.02 -20.54 -2.35
CA ARG A 147 0.42 -21.16 -1.07
C ARG A 147 1.94 -21.15 -0.91
N ALA A 148 2.67 -21.60 -1.92
CA ALA A 148 4.13 -21.62 -1.89
C ALA A 148 4.73 -20.20 -1.78
N GLU A 149 4.17 -19.24 -2.52
CA GLU A 149 4.63 -17.85 -2.55
C GLU A 149 4.39 -17.15 -1.21
N LEU A 150 3.20 -17.27 -0.65
CA LEU A 150 2.86 -16.69 0.65
C LEU A 150 3.64 -17.35 1.79
N GLU A 151 3.79 -18.67 1.77
CA GLU A 151 4.60 -19.38 2.76
C GLU A 151 6.08 -18.97 2.69
N GLY A 152 6.63 -18.82 1.48
CA GLY A 152 7.98 -18.30 1.27
C GLY A 152 8.16 -16.90 1.84
N PHE A 153 7.20 -16.00 1.57
CA PHE A 153 7.19 -14.64 2.13
C PHE A 153 7.16 -14.64 3.66
N VAL A 154 6.31 -15.47 4.28
CA VAL A 154 6.20 -15.60 5.73
C VAL A 154 7.53 -16.09 6.33
N LYS A 155 8.10 -17.18 5.81
CA LYS A 155 9.37 -17.74 6.28
C LYS A 155 10.53 -16.75 6.13
N HIS A 156 10.62 -16.05 5.00
CA HIS A 156 11.65 -15.03 4.76
C HIS A 156 11.51 -13.85 5.73
N THR A 157 10.29 -13.34 5.89
CA THR A 157 10.03 -12.18 6.77
C THR A 157 10.35 -12.50 8.23
N LEU A 158 9.95 -13.68 8.72
CA LEU A 158 10.20 -14.11 10.11
C LEU A 158 11.66 -14.50 10.38
N SER A 159 12.45 -14.80 9.35
CA SER A 159 13.89 -15.06 9.50
C SER A 159 14.75 -13.80 9.37
N THR A 160 14.18 -12.68 8.91
CA THR A 160 14.94 -11.46 8.60
C THR A 160 14.81 -10.39 9.68
N LYS A 161 15.95 -9.97 10.25
CA LYS A 161 16.03 -8.91 11.27
C LYS A 161 16.20 -7.52 10.64
N TYR A 162 15.15 -6.98 10.03
CA TYR A 162 15.21 -5.67 9.35
C TYR A 162 15.63 -4.51 10.26
N ASN A 163 15.26 -4.54 11.55
CA ASN A 163 15.63 -3.52 12.52
C ASN A 163 17.00 -3.77 13.21
N GLY A 164 17.73 -4.81 12.80
CA GLY A 164 19.02 -5.23 13.36
C GLY A 164 18.94 -5.96 14.71
N ARG A 165 17.77 -6.09 15.33
CA ARG A 165 17.58 -6.68 16.66
C ARG A 165 16.78 -7.98 16.62
N LYS A 166 15.56 -7.91 16.07
CA LYS A 166 14.64 -9.05 15.99
C LYS A 166 13.88 -9.04 14.66
N ALA A 167 13.33 -10.19 14.28
CA ALA A 167 12.38 -10.24 13.18
C ALA A 167 11.13 -9.41 13.53
N PRO A 168 10.47 -8.79 12.54
CA PRO A 168 9.25 -8.03 12.80
C PRO A 168 8.12 -8.96 13.24
N THR A 169 7.19 -8.45 14.03
CA THR A 169 5.86 -9.07 14.11
C THR A 169 5.24 -9.00 12.72
N LEU A 170 4.61 -10.09 12.26
CA LEU A 170 3.94 -10.13 10.97
C LEU A 170 2.44 -10.32 11.19
N ALA A 171 1.63 -9.58 10.42
CA ALA A 171 0.19 -9.77 10.31
C ALA A 171 -0.18 -9.92 8.84
N LEU A 172 -0.90 -11.00 8.50
CA LEU A 172 -1.49 -11.19 7.19
C LEU A 172 -2.92 -10.67 7.18
N VAL A 173 -3.28 -9.90 6.16
CA VAL A 173 -4.61 -9.32 5.96
C VAL A 173 -5.19 -9.89 4.68
N SER A 174 -6.33 -10.55 4.79
CA SER A 174 -7.04 -11.15 3.65
C SER A 174 -7.49 -10.09 2.65
N PRO A 175 -7.84 -10.49 1.41
CA PRO A 175 -8.59 -9.61 0.53
C PRO A 175 -9.96 -9.25 1.14
N ILE A 176 -10.58 -8.19 0.62
CA ILE A 176 -12.02 -7.92 0.80
C ILE A 176 -12.85 -8.75 -0.20
N ALA A 177 -14.16 -8.83 0.03
CA ALA A 177 -15.09 -9.36 -0.96
C ALA A 177 -15.17 -8.48 -2.22
N PHE A 178 -15.77 -9.01 -3.28
CA PHE A 178 -16.21 -8.27 -4.44
C PHE A 178 -17.66 -7.80 -4.20
N GLN A 179 -17.92 -6.51 -4.40
CA GLN A 179 -19.27 -5.94 -4.30
C GLN A 179 -19.99 -6.09 -5.64
N ASP A 180 -21.17 -6.70 -5.65
CA ASP A 180 -22.01 -6.72 -6.85
C ASP A 180 -22.50 -5.30 -7.19
N LEU A 181 -21.97 -4.74 -8.27
CA LEU A 181 -22.42 -3.48 -8.86
C LEU A 181 -22.88 -3.70 -10.31
N SER A 182 -23.14 -4.94 -10.73
CA SER A 182 -23.51 -5.29 -12.11
C SER A 182 -24.81 -4.61 -12.59
N ALA A 183 -25.68 -4.22 -11.66
CA ALA A 183 -26.88 -3.44 -11.97
C ALA A 183 -26.61 -1.94 -12.21
N LEU A 184 -25.47 -1.42 -11.76
CA LEU A 184 -25.06 -0.01 -11.86
C LEU A 184 -23.95 0.21 -12.90
N HIS A 185 -23.15 -0.82 -13.16
CA HIS A 185 -21.96 -0.77 -14.00
C HIS A 185 -21.87 -2.04 -14.86
N ASP A 186 -21.14 -1.97 -15.95
CA ASP A 186 -20.80 -3.14 -16.78
C ASP A 186 -19.65 -3.94 -16.15
N THR A 187 -19.85 -4.39 -14.91
CA THR A 187 -18.90 -5.17 -14.10
C THR A 187 -19.45 -6.56 -13.78
N PRO A 188 -18.60 -7.56 -13.47
CA PRO A 188 -19.06 -8.86 -12.96
C PRO A 188 -20.01 -8.73 -11.75
N ASN A 189 -20.85 -9.73 -11.54
CA ASN A 189 -21.77 -9.79 -10.38
C ASN A 189 -21.09 -10.31 -9.10
N GLY A 190 -19.81 -10.66 -9.15
CA GLY A 190 -19.01 -11.04 -7.99
C GLY A 190 -19.19 -12.48 -7.52
N VAL A 191 -19.97 -13.34 -8.19
CA VAL A 191 -20.19 -14.72 -7.74
C VAL A 191 -18.89 -15.53 -7.82
N ASP A 192 -18.29 -15.60 -9.02
CA ASP A 192 -17.05 -16.34 -9.24
C ASP A 192 -15.86 -15.66 -8.54
N GLU A 193 -15.85 -14.34 -8.52
CA GLU A 193 -14.83 -13.55 -7.81
C GLU A 193 -14.84 -13.87 -6.32
N ASN A 194 -16.01 -13.87 -5.65
CA ASN A 194 -16.11 -14.15 -4.22
C ASN A 194 -15.81 -15.61 -3.88
N ILE A 195 -16.14 -16.57 -4.73
CA ILE A 195 -15.71 -17.97 -4.56
C ILE A 195 -14.18 -18.05 -4.53
N ASN A 196 -13.51 -17.43 -5.50
CA ASN A 196 -12.05 -17.42 -5.56
C ASN A 196 -11.44 -16.67 -4.37
N LEU A 197 -11.95 -15.48 -4.02
CA LEU A 197 -11.47 -14.70 -2.87
C LEU A 197 -11.60 -15.46 -1.55
N ALA A 198 -12.68 -16.23 -1.36
CA ALA A 198 -12.86 -17.09 -0.20
C ALA A 198 -11.80 -18.21 -0.14
N LEU A 199 -11.50 -18.86 -1.27
CA LEU A 199 -10.46 -19.90 -1.34
C LEU A 199 -9.07 -19.35 -0.97
N TYR A 200 -8.70 -18.19 -1.49
CA TYR A 200 -7.40 -17.57 -1.19
C TYR A 200 -7.34 -17.08 0.25
N THR A 201 -8.42 -16.51 0.78
CA THR A 201 -8.57 -16.16 2.21
C THR A 201 -8.36 -17.37 3.11
N SER A 202 -8.91 -18.54 2.73
CA SER A 202 -8.73 -19.79 3.46
C SER A 202 -7.26 -20.24 3.50
N VAL A 203 -6.57 -20.20 2.36
CA VAL A 203 -5.12 -20.50 2.28
C VAL A 203 -4.31 -19.56 3.17
N MET A 204 -4.61 -18.26 3.16
CA MET A 204 -3.92 -17.28 4.02
C MET A 204 -4.12 -17.59 5.51
N LYS A 205 -5.35 -17.94 5.90
CA LYS A 205 -5.68 -18.33 7.28
C LYS A 205 -4.91 -19.57 7.72
N GLU A 206 -4.83 -20.58 6.86
CA GLU A 206 -4.12 -21.82 7.16
C GLU A 206 -2.61 -21.57 7.32
N ILE A 207 -1.98 -20.84 6.39
CA ILE A 207 -0.56 -20.49 6.49
C ILE A 207 -0.29 -19.68 7.75
N ALA A 208 -1.13 -18.68 8.06
CA ALA A 208 -0.97 -17.88 9.26
C ALA A 208 -1.04 -18.75 10.54
N SER A 209 -1.98 -19.69 10.60
CA SER A 209 -2.09 -20.65 11.70
C SER A 209 -0.84 -21.53 11.82
N ASN A 210 -0.38 -22.12 10.71
CA ASN A 210 0.78 -23.02 10.69
C ASN A 210 2.07 -22.31 11.12
N HIS A 211 2.22 -21.04 10.76
CA HIS A 211 3.40 -20.22 11.09
C HIS A 211 3.22 -19.35 12.33
N LYS A 212 2.09 -19.47 13.03
CA LYS A 212 1.73 -18.67 14.23
C LYS A 212 1.84 -17.16 14.00
N VAL A 213 1.39 -16.72 12.82
CA VAL A 213 1.34 -15.32 12.39
C VAL A 213 -0.08 -14.79 12.61
N HIS A 214 -0.20 -13.50 12.94
CA HIS A 214 -1.52 -12.89 13.11
C HIS A 214 -2.27 -12.86 11.78
N PHE A 215 -3.56 -13.20 11.79
CA PHE A 215 -4.41 -13.18 10.60
C PHE A 215 -5.64 -12.31 10.79
N VAL A 216 -5.87 -11.41 9.85
CA VAL A 216 -7.03 -10.54 9.78
C VAL A 216 -7.88 -10.92 8.58
N ASP A 217 -9.07 -11.45 8.86
CA ASP A 217 -10.11 -11.68 7.86
C ASP A 217 -10.93 -10.41 7.62
N LEU A 218 -10.73 -9.81 6.45
CA LEU A 218 -11.53 -8.73 5.90
C LEU A 218 -12.58 -9.23 4.90
N PHE A 219 -12.44 -10.43 4.34
CA PHE A 219 -13.35 -10.96 3.34
C PHE A 219 -14.75 -11.14 3.94
N SER A 220 -14.86 -11.91 5.03
CA SER A 220 -16.14 -12.21 5.67
C SER A 220 -16.93 -10.96 6.10
N PRO A 221 -16.33 -9.97 6.80
CA PRO A 221 -17.08 -8.77 7.18
C PRO A 221 -17.45 -7.88 5.99
N THR A 222 -16.60 -7.79 4.96
CA THR A 222 -16.92 -6.94 3.80
C THR A 222 -17.98 -7.55 2.89
N LEU A 223 -18.05 -8.89 2.79
CA LEU A 223 -19.15 -9.58 2.13
C LEU A 223 -20.51 -9.14 2.71
N ALA A 224 -20.64 -9.23 4.03
CA ALA A 224 -21.84 -8.78 4.74
C ALA A 224 -22.10 -7.26 4.59
N TRP A 225 -21.05 -6.44 4.48
CA TRP A 225 -21.22 -5.01 4.22
C TRP A 225 -21.83 -4.76 2.85
N PHE A 226 -21.36 -5.46 1.83
CA PHE A 226 -21.80 -5.21 0.46
C PHE A 226 -23.22 -5.69 0.21
N GLU A 227 -23.67 -6.73 0.91
CA GLU A 227 -25.08 -7.16 0.91
C GLU A 227 -26.02 -6.15 1.59
N SER A 228 -25.55 -5.44 2.62
CA SER A 228 -26.40 -4.60 3.48
C SER A 228 -26.27 -3.09 3.25
N SER A 229 -25.29 -2.64 2.48
CA SER A 229 -25.02 -1.20 2.31
C SER A 229 -25.91 -0.60 1.22
N ALA A 230 -26.64 0.46 1.55
CA ALA A 230 -27.50 1.16 0.60
C ALA A 230 -26.73 1.94 -0.49
N LYS A 231 -25.46 2.29 -0.22
CA LYS A 231 -24.59 2.99 -1.17
C LYS A 231 -23.40 2.09 -1.55
N PRO A 232 -22.91 2.14 -2.80
CA PRO A 232 -21.67 1.49 -3.19
C PRO A 232 -20.49 1.91 -2.30
N LEU A 233 -19.81 0.93 -1.72
CA LEU A 233 -18.59 1.14 -0.92
C LEU A 233 -17.33 0.88 -1.74
N THR A 234 -17.50 0.36 -2.95
CA THR A 234 -16.48 0.21 -3.99
C THR A 234 -16.87 1.03 -5.22
N ARG A 235 -15.88 1.36 -6.06
CA ARG A 235 -16.08 2.10 -7.30
C ARG A 235 -16.50 1.20 -8.47
N ASP A 236 -15.97 -0.02 -8.50
CA ASP A 236 -16.03 -0.95 -9.63
C ASP A 236 -16.24 -2.40 -9.16
N GLY A 237 -16.74 -2.58 -7.93
CA GLY A 237 -16.89 -3.88 -7.28
C GLY A 237 -15.64 -4.33 -6.52
N ALA A 238 -14.44 -3.88 -6.93
CA ALA A 238 -13.18 -4.28 -6.34
C ALA A 238 -12.51 -3.21 -5.48
N LEU A 239 -12.47 -1.96 -5.95
CA LEU A 239 -11.71 -0.89 -5.32
C LEU A 239 -12.58 -0.07 -4.37
N LEU A 240 -12.27 -0.09 -3.07
CA LEU A 240 -12.98 0.71 -2.07
C LEU A 240 -12.94 2.21 -2.39
N THR A 241 -14.07 2.88 -2.14
CA THR A 241 -14.19 4.34 -2.14
C THR A 241 -13.59 4.92 -0.86
N GLY A 242 -13.53 6.25 -0.75
CA GLY A 242 -13.15 6.92 0.50
C GLY A 242 -14.05 6.53 1.67
N GLU A 243 -15.38 6.44 1.45
CA GLU A 243 -16.32 5.94 2.46
C GLU A 243 -16.03 4.47 2.82
N GLY A 244 -15.71 3.63 1.84
CA GLY A 244 -15.28 2.26 2.04
C GLY A 244 -14.05 2.15 2.95
N TYR A 245 -13.00 2.95 2.70
CA TYR A 245 -11.81 2.99 3.56
C TYR A 245 -12.08 3.59 4.94
N SER A 246 -12.96 4.58 5.04
CA SER A 246 -13.39 5.15 6.32
C SER A 246 -14.07 4.09 7.19
N LYS A 247 -14.91 3.23 6.59
CA LYS A 247 -15.57 2.11 7.27
C LYS A 247 -14.58 0.98 7.60
N LEU A 248 -13.62 0.70 6.70
CA LEU A 248 -12.60 -0.34 6.86
C LEU A 248 -11.62 -0.06 8.00
N SER A 249 -11.21 1.20 8.17
CA SER A 249 -10.11 1.59 9.06
C SER A 249 -10.30 1.15 10.53
N PRO A 250 -11.43 1.44 11.20
CA PRO A 250 -11.65 0.98 12.58
C PRO A 250 -11.79 -0.54 12.67
N LEU A 251 -12.39 -1.20 11.67
CA LEU A 251 -12.46 -2.67 11.64
C LEU A 251 -11.06 -3.28 11.55
N LEU A 252 -10.22 -2.80 10.63
CA LEU A 252 -8.86 -3.29 10.46
C LEU A 252 -8.03 -3.06 11.72
N ALA A 253 -8.10 -1.88 12.32
CA ALA A 253 -7.39 -1.57 13.56
C ALA A 253 -7.86 -2.44 14.73
N ASP A 254 -9.17 -2.67 14.88
CA ASP A 254 -9.73 -3.58 15.90
C ASP A 254 -9.23 -5.02 15.73
N ARG A 255 -9.18 -5.50 14.48
CA ARG A 255 -8.75 -6.88 14.19
C ARG A 255 -7.24 -7.06 14.34
N LEU A 256 -6.45 -6.02 14.11
CA LEU A 256 -4.99 -6.06 14.31
C LEU A 256 -4.61 -5.91 15.79
N PHE A 257 -5.17 -4.92 16.47
CA PHE A 257 -4.64 -4.43 17.75
C PHE A 257 -5.63 -4.55 18.91
N GLY A 258 -6.81 -5.12 18.66
CA GLY A 258 -7.89 -5.19 19.63
C GLY A 258 -8.69 -3.90 19.69
N LYS A 259 -9.81 -3.97 20.41
CA LYS A 259 -10.70 -2.82 20.58
C LYS A 259 -10.09 -1.82 21.54
N VAL A 260 -9.71 -0.67 20.99
CA VAL A 260 -9.23 0.49 21.75
C VAL A 260 -10.11 1.66 21.38
N LYS A 261 -10.63 2.38 22.38
CA LYS A 261 -11.39 3.60 22.14
C LYS A 261 -10.43 4.67 21.59
N PRO A 262 -10.64 5.19 20.37
CA PRO A 262 -9.79 6.24 19.83
C PRO A 262 -9.88 7.52 20.69
N PHE A 263 -8.74 8.17 20.90
CA PHE A 263 -8.69 9.49 21.52
C PHE A 263 -9.43 10.51 20.65
N SER A 264 -10.31 11.29 21.29
CA SER A 264 -10.98 12.40 20.63
C SER A 264 -10.00 13.56 20.53
N THR A 265 -9.33 13.66 19.38
CA THR A 265 -8.43 14.79 19.11
C THR A 265 -9.22 16.11 19.09
N PRO A 266 -8.68 17.21 19.66
CA PRO A 266 -9.35 18.51 19.64
C PRO A 266 -9.67 19.02 18.23
N ASP A 267 -8.76 18.76 17.27
CA ASP A 267 -8.95 19.07 15.85
C ASP A 267 -8.67 17.84 14.98
N LEU A 268 -9.74 17.13 14.60
CA LEU A 268 -9.65 15.97 13.71
C LEU A 268 -9.27 16.35 12.28
N PHE A 269 -9.67 17.52 11.83
CA PHE A 269 -9.36 18.00 10.49
C PHE A 269 -7.87 18.26 10.35
N ARG A 270 -7.25 18.94 11.33
CA ARG A 270 -5.81 19.19 11.39
C ARG A 270 -5.00 17.90 11.45
N LEU A 271 -5.43 16.92 12.23
CA LEU A 271 -4.79 15.60 12.28
C LEU A 271 -4.83 14.91 10.91
N LYS A 272 -6.02 14.83 10.30
CA LYS A 272 -6.19 14.18 8.99
C LYS A 272 -5.35 14.88 7.91
N LYS A 273 -5.36 16.21 7.88
CA LYS A 273 -4.54 17.00 6.94
C LYS A 273 -3.04 16.75 7.12
N SER A 274 -2.58 16.62 8.36
CA SER A 274 -1.17 16.30 8.66
C SER A 274 -0.80 14.90 8.16
N VAL A 275 -1.70 13.92 8.32
CA VAL A 275 -1.52 12.57 7.79
C VAL A 275 -1.50 12.56 6.26
N GLU A 276 -2.40 13.30 5.61
CA GLU A 276 -2.47 13.43 4.15
C GLU A 276 -1.21 14.08 3.58
N GLU A 277 -0.71 15.16 4.18
CA GLU A 277 0.57 15.81 3.82
C GLU A 277 1.76 14.84 3.96
N LYS A 278 1.82 14.09 5.08
CA LYS A 278 2.83 13.05 5.30
C LYS A 278 2.76 11.95 4.24
N ASN A 279 1.56 11.55 3.87
CA ASN A 279 1.31 10.51 2.87
C ASN A 279 1.67 10.99 1.45
N TRP A 280 1.36 12.24 1.12
CA TRP A 280 1.77 12.86 -0.13
C TRP A 280 3.29 12.92 -0.25
N LEU A 281 3.99 13.36 0.80
CA LEU A 281 5.46 13.39 0.80
C LEU A 281 6.05 11.98 0.66
N TRP A 282 5.49 11.00 1.38
CA TRP A 282 5.92 9.61 1.27
C TRP A 282 5.74 9.05 -0.14
N LEU A 283 4.62 9.34 -0.82
CA LEU A 283 4.43 8.92 -2.21
C LEU A 283 5.47 9.56 -3.13
N ASN A 284 5.78 10.84 -2.95
CA ASN A 284 6.80 11.52 -3.76
C ASN A 284 8.22 11.07 -3.45
N TYR A 285 8.46 10.40 -2.32
CA TYR A 285 9.75 9.79 -1.99
C TYR A 285 9.84 8.32 -2.40
N TYR A 286 8.88 7.50 -1.97
CA TYR A 286 8.85 6.07 -2.22
C TYR A 286 8.45 5.75 -3.67
N LYS A 287 7.41 6.40 -4.20
CA LYS A 287 6.93 6.22 -5.59
C LYS A 287 7.16 7.49 -6.40
N ILE A 288 8.39 8.00 -6.37
CA ILE A 288 8.72 9.29 -6.99
C ILE A 288 8.25 9.33 -8.46
N PRO A 289 7.53 10.39 -8.87
CA PRO A 289 7.19 10.59 -10.27
C PRO A 289 8.45 10.54 -11.14
N ASN A 290 8.31 9.96 -12.33
CA ASN A 290 9.42 9.78 -13.26
C ASN A 290 10.63 9.02 -12.67
N GLY A 291 10.38 8.01 -11.83
CA GLY A 291 11.41 7.20 -11.17
C GLY A 291 12.41 6.51 -12.11
N VAL A 292 12.15 6.43 -13.42
CA VAL A 292 13.15 5.97 -14.42
C VAL A 292 14.29 6.97 -14.63
N HIS A 293 14.06 8.27 -14.39
CA HIS A 293 15.12 9.29 -14.37
C HIS A 293 15.85 9.31 -13.02
N VAL A 294 15.12 9.13 -11.92
CA VAL A 294 15.70 9.18 -10.57
C VAL A 294 16.53 7.91 -10.26
N PHE A 295 15.98 6.74 -10.59
CA PHE A 295 16.54 5.45 -10.20
C PHE A 295 16.83 4.50 -11.37
N GLY A 296 16.34 4.82 -12.56
CA GLY A 296 16.32 3.90 -13.70
C GLY A 296 17.36 4.19 -14.77
N ARG A 297 17.12 3.67 -15.98
CA ARG A 297 18.04 3.77 -17.12
C ARG A 297 18.14 5.16 -17.78
N ARG A 298 17.20 6.08 -17.56
CA ARG A 298 17.17 7.42 -18.22
C ARG A 298 17.83 8.50 -17.38
N HIS A 299 18.86 8.11 -16.65
CA HIS A 299 19.52 8.94 -15.65
C HIS A 299 20.66 9.80 -16.24
N ASN A 300 20.99 9.65 -17.53
CA ASN A 300 21.93 10.48 -18.27
C ASN A 300 21.20 11.17 -19.44
N PRO A 301 21.57 12.39 -19.88
CA PRO A 301 22.64 13.27 -19.38
C PRO A 301 22.16 14.47 -18.52
N TYR A 302 20.85 14.63 -18.28
CA TYR A 302 20.28 15.85 -17.70
C TYR A 302 19.92 15.69 -16.20
N GLY A 303 20.89 15.99 -15.33
CA GLY A 303 20.79 16.06 -13.86
C GLY A 303 22.17 15.82 -13.21
N PRO A 304 22.49 16.31 -11.98
CA PRO A 304 23.84 16.23 -11.39
C PRO A 304 24.29 14.81 -10.98
N LYS A 305 23.76 13.77 -11.65
CA LYS A 305 23.67 12.34 -11.29
C LYS A 305 22.64 12.05 -10.18
N ASN A 306 21.43 12.56 -10.44
CA ASN A 306 20.08 12.05 -10.10
C ASN A 306 19.45 12.39 -8.75
N TYR A 307 19.59 13.65 -8.34
CA TYR A 307 18.87 14.23 -7.20
C TYR A 307 19.20 13.63 -5.80
N PRO A 308 20.46 13.29 -5.48
CA PRO A 308 20.79 12.68 -4.19
C PRO A 308 20.48 13.63 -3.01
N ALA A 309 20.70 14.93 -3.17
CA ALA A 309 20.40 15.93 -2.14
C ALA A 309 18.89 16.05 -1.90
N GLU A 310 18.09 15.99 -2.96
CA GLU A 310 16.63 16.01 -2.89
C GLU A 310 16.09 14.74 -2.22
N LEU A 311 16.61 13.57 -2.57
CA LEU A 311 16.23 12.31 -1.92
C LEU A 311 16.58 12.32 -0.42
N GLN A 312 17.74 12.86 -0.06
CA GLN A 312 18.16 13.02 1.33
C GLN A 312 17.26 14.02 2.08
N LYS A 313 16.98 15.18 1.46
CA LYS A 313 16.08 16.18 2.01
C LYS A 313 14.66 15.64 2.20
N LEU A 314 14.10 14.93 1.20
CA LEU A 314 12.80 14.26 1.30
C LEU A 314 12.78 13.26 2.48
N ALA A 315 13.85 12.48 2.64
CA ALA A 315 13.97 11.54 3.77
C ALA A 315 14.00 12.27 5.14
N GLN A 316 14.63 13.44 5.24
CA GLN A 316 14.63 14.25 6.47
C GLN A 316 13.26 14.91 6.72
N MET A 317 12.64 15.45 5.66
CA MET A 317 11.30 16.06 5.69
C MET A 317 10.23 15.07 6.15
N MET A 318 10.39 13.77 5.91
CA MET A 318 9.51 12.75 6.47
C MET A 318 9.43 12.82 8.00
N SER A 319 10.56 13.05 8.69
CA SER A 319 10.56 13.19 10.15
C SER A 319 9.83 14.46 10.61
N VAL A 320 9.85 15.53 9.81
CA VAL A 320 9.11 16.77 10.09
C VAL A 320 7.60 16.49 10.02
N ARG A 321 7.16 15.73 9.02
CA ARG A 321 5.73 15.35 8.89
C ARG A 321 5.28 14.36 9.98
N ASP A 322 6.14 13.44 10.42
CA ASP A 322 5.80 12.60 11.58
C ASP A 322 5.58 13.46 12.83
N GLN A 323 6.44 14.47 13.07
CA GLN A 323 6.29 15.41 14.17
C GLN A 323 5.03 16.26 14.04
N SER A 324 4.67 16.71 12.83
CA SER A 324 3.43 17.49 12.64
C SER A 324 2.17 16.67 12.97
N VAL A 325 2.17 15.37 12.65
CA VAL A 325 1.08 14.45 13.05
C VAL A 325 1.00 14.30 14.57
N TRP A 326 2.14 14.20 15.26
CA TRP A 326 2.15 14.09 16.72
C TRP A 326 1.75 15.40 17.42
N ALA A 327 2.20 16.55 16.92
CA ALA A 327 1.76 17.85 17.40
C ALA A 327 0.26 18.06 17.15
N ALA A 328 -0.25 17.59 16.02
CA ALA A 328 -1.69 17.61 15.71
C ALA A 328 -2.52 16.91 16.80
N LEU A 329 -2.08 15.73 17.25
CA LEU A 329 -2.71 14.96 18.34
C LEU A 329 -2.64 15.65 19.71
N ALA A 330 -1.54 16.35 20.00
CA ALA A 330 -1.30 17.02 21.27
C ALA A 330 -1.97 18.41 21.36
N ASP A 331 -2.70 18.82 20.32
CA ASP A 331 -3.20 20.19 20.13
C ASP A 331 -2.12 21.27 20.10
N GLU A 332 -0.87 20.89 19.81
CA GLU A 332 0.26 21.80 19.78
C GLU A 332 0.37 22.48 18.40
N PRO A 333 0.72 23.77 18.32
CA PRO A 333 1.03 24.41 17.06
C PRO A 333 2.33 23.80 16.47
N PHE A 334 2.37 23.65 15.15
CA PHE A 334 3.53 23.11 14.45
C PHE A 334 3.84 23.91 13.20
N ASP A 335 5.02 24.54 13.17
CA ASP A 335 5.52 25.25 11.99
C ASP A 335 6.30 24.29 11.08
N MET A 336 5.63 23.79 10.05
CA MET A 336 6.22 22.88 9.08
C MET A 336 7.35 23.52 8.26
N ALA A 337 7.23 24.81 7.94
CA ALA A 337 8.24 25.52 7.15
C ALA A 337 9.52 25.72 7.97
N ALA A 338 9.40 26.05 9.26
CA ALA A 338 10.55 26.12 10.17
C ALA A 338 11.20 24.73 10.39
N GLY A 339 10.41 23.65 10.38
CA GLY A 339 10.91 22.28 10.39
C GLY A 339 11.71 21.95 9.12
N ASP A 340 11.17 22.30 7.95
CA ASP A 340 11.79 22.05 6.65
C ASP A 340 13.06 22.88 6.43
N ALA A 341 13.11 24.10 6.97
CA ALA A 341 14.30 24.95 6.94
C ALA A 341 15.51 24.34 7.69
N LYS A 342 15.28 23.37 8.58
CA LYS A 342 16.35 22.63 9.30
C LYS A 342 16.84 21.39 8.55
N THR A 343 16.23 21.04 7.42
CA THR A 343 16.70 19.96 6.55
C THR A 343 17.80 20.45 5.62
N ASP A 344 18.53 19.54 5.01
CA ASP A 344 19.69 19.86 4.17
C ASP A 344 19.32 20.84 3.06
N VAL A 345 20.20 21.81 2.83
CA VAL A 345 20.02 22.81 1.78
C VAL A 345 20.30 22.16 0.43
N LEU A 346 19.40 22.35 -0.53
CA LEU A 346 19.60 21.83 -1.88
C LEU A 346 20.73 22.60 -2.57
N PRO A 347 21.54 21.93 -3.40
CA PRO A 347 22.52 22.60 -4.25
C PRO A 347 21.85 23.67 -5.13
N ASP A 348 22.49 24.82 -5.29
CA ASP A 348 22.06 25.81 -6.27
C ASP A 348 22.36 25.29 -7.69
N MET A 349 21.31 25.02 -8.45
CA MET A 349 21.39 24.53 -9.83
C MET A 349 21.57 25.67 -10.85
N GLY A 350 21.70 26.91 -10.38
CA GLY A 350 21.77 28.11 -11.20
C GLY A 350 20.42 28.48 -11.81
N ARG A 351 20.39 29.59 -12.54
CA ARG A 351 19.18 30.05 -13.21
C ARG A 351 18.82 29.15 -14.39
N ASN A 352 17.54 28.81 -14.52
CA ASN A 352 17.02 28.20 -15.74
C ASN A 352 17.29 29.15 -16.91
N ARG A 353 18.07 28.69 -17.90
CA ARG A 353 18.46 29.48 -19.07
C ARG A 353 17.48 29.29 -20.24
N ALA A 354 16.49 28.41 -20.10
CA ALA A 354 15.48 28.21 -21.12
C ALA A 354 14.55 29.43 -21.20
N LYS A 355 14.43 30.00 -22.38
CA LYS A 355 13.43 31.02 -22.69
C LYS A 355 12.18 30.32 -23.20
N TYR A 356 11.17 30.19 -22.35
CA TYR A 356 9.85 29.72 -22.76
C TYR A 356 9.10 30.87 -23.43
N LEU A 357 8.46 30.60 -24.56
CA LEU A 357 7.54 31.53 -25.19
C LEU A 357 6.24 31.57 -24.37
N SER A 358 5.58 32.72 -24.34
CA SER A 358 4.18 32.79 -23.89
C SER A 358 3.32 31.88 -24.78
N VAL A 359 2.14 31.44 -24.31
CA VAL A 359 1.21 30.67 -25.15
C VAL A 359 0.93 31.37 -26.47
N GLU A 360 0.75 32.68 -26.42
CA GLU A 360 0.47 33.52 -27.59
C GLU A 360 1.65 33.53 -28.57
N ASP A 361 2.87 33.71 -28.07
CA ASP A 361 4.07 33.73 -28.91
C ASP A 361 4.43 32.34 -29.45
N ALA A 362 4.21 31.29 -28.66
CA ALA A 362 4.37 29.90 -29.11
C ALA A 362 3.37 29.57 -30.22
N THR A 363 2.11 29.98 -30.05
CA THR A 363 1.05 29.77 -31.05
C THR A 363 1.39 30.47 -32.36
N LYS A 364 1.90 31.71 -32.32
CA LYS A 364 2.34 32.45 -33.51
C LYS A 364 3.55 31.82 -34.19
N ALA A 365 4.44 31.19 -33.43
CA ALA A 365 5.66 30.57 -33.95
C ALA A 365 5.41 29.21 -34.63
N ILE A 366 4.26 28.56 -34.36
CA ILE A 366 3.94 27.25 -34.91
C ILE A 366 3.21 27.42 -36.25
N VAL A 367 3.87 27.00 -37.32
CA VAL A 367 3.26 26.93 -38.66
C VAL A 367 2.48 25.61 -38.77
N VAL A 368 1.20 25.72 -39.12
CA VAL A 368 0.32 24.57 -39.37
C VAL A 368 0.05 24.41 -40.88
N PRO A 369 -0.16 23.16 -41.39
CA PRO A 369 -0.53 22.94 -42.77
C PRO A 369 -1.86 23.61 -43.16
N GLU A 370 -2.10 23.78 -44.46
CA GLU A 370 -3.35 24.34 -44.98
C GLU A 370 -4.56 23.52 -44.50
N GLY A 371 -5.61 24.22 -44.04
CA GLY A 371 -6.82 23.60 -43.49
C GLY A 371 -6.73 23.23 -42.00
N TYR A 372 -5.57 23.41 -41.36
CA TYR A 372 -5.39 23.14 -39.93
C TYR A 372 -5.32 24.44 -39.11
N LYS A 373 -5.74 24.34 -37.84
CA LYS A 373 -5.65 25.40 -36.83
C LYS A 373 -5.00 24.84 -35.58
N ILE A 374 -4.17 25.63 -34.91
CA ILE A 374 -3.64 25.33 -33.58
C ILE A 374 -4.51 25.99 -32.49
N GLU A 375 -4.81 25.25 -31.44
CA GLU A 375 -5.55 25.73 -30.26
C GLU A 375 -4.87 25.25 -28.98
N LEU A 376 -4.91 26.08 -27.94
CA LEU A 376 -4.39 25.71 -26.63
C LEU A 376 -5.31 24.66 -26.00
N PHE A 377 -4.77 23.47 -25.74
CA PHE A 377 -5.43 22.46 -24.91
C PHE A 377 -5.04 22.58 -23.43
N ALA A 378 -3.75 22.78 -23.14
CA ALA A 378 -3.20 22.99 -21.80
C ALA A 378 -1.86 23.74 -21.87
N SER A 379 -1.56 24.56 -20.86
CA SER A 379 -0.25 25.19 -20.61
C SER A 379 0.09 25.04 -19.13
N GLU A 380 1.37 24.85 -18.82
CA GLU A 380 1.92 24.89 -17.45
C GLU A 380 2.23 26.32 -17.00
#